data_AF-A0A0B1TR72-F1
#
_entry.id   AF-A0A0B1TR72-F1
#
_cell.length_a   1.000
_cell.length_b   1.000
_cell.length_c   1.000
_cell.angle_alpha   90.00
_cell.angle_beta   90.00
_cell.angle_gamma   90.00
#
_symmetry.space_group_name_H-M   'P 1'
#
loop_
_entity.id
_entity.type
_entity.pdbx_description
1 polymer ?
#
loop_
_entity_poly.entity_id
_entity_poly.type
_entity_poly.pdbx_seq_one_letter_code
_entity_poly.pdbx_strand_id
1 'polypeptide(L)'
;MLESKRPSDLWSRIDVGHLAFAIREFFHAVYGVYPTNFISYLRNYFVDKNGGTKRRDIATYVICPLLAGVRLHPNLILVGKDKELSKER
;
A
#
# COMPACT_ATOMS: atom_id res chain seq x y z
N MET A 1 -4.83 33.59 -21.30
CA MET A 1 -4.19 32.43 -21.95
C MET A 1 -4.72 31.17 -21.28
N LEU A 2 -5.76 30.55 -21.86
CA LEU A 2 -6.26 29.25 -21.38
C LEU A 2 -5.47 28.19 -22.13
N GLU A 3 -4.50 27.59 -21.44
CA GLU A 3 -3.66 26.54 -22.01
C GLU A 3 -4.53 25.30 -22.24
N SER A 4 -4.90 25.09 -23.51
CA SER A 4 -5.66 23.93 -23.97
C SER A 4 -4.80 22.68 -23.79
N LYS A 5 -4.85 22.07 -22.61
CA LYS A 5 -4.22 20.78 -22.31
C LYS A 5 -4.64 19.76 -23.36
N ARG A 6 -3.65 19.11 -23.99
CA ARG A 6 -3.90 18.10 -25.02
C ARG A 6 -4.70 16.94 -24.42
N PRO A 7 -5.66 16.36 -25.15
CA PRO A 7 -6.47 15.25 -24.66
C PRO A 7 -5.63 14.05 -24.20
N SER A 8 -4.44 13.82 -24.78
CA SER A 8 -3.47 12.80 -24.34
C SER A 8 -3.01 12.96 -22.89
N ASP A 9 -2.87 14.20 -22.42
CA ASP A 9 -2.45 14.50 -21.04
C ASP A 9 -3.61 14.31 -20.05
N LEU A 10 -4.85 14.27 -20.55
CA LEU A 10 -6.04 13.99 -19.77
C LEU A 10 -6.22 12.48 -19.57
N TRP A 11 -6.09 11.70 -20.64
CA TRP A 11 -6.18 10.23 -20.60
C TRP A 11 -5.12 9.62 -19.68
N SER A 12 -3.87 10.10 -19.77
CA SER A 12 -2.79 9.65 -18.86
C SER A 12 -3.08 9.94 -17.38
N ARG A 13 -3.76 11.05 -17.06
CA ARG A 13 -4.16 11.37 -15.68
C ARG A 13 -5.30 10.51 -15.19
N ILE A 14 -6.27 10.20 -16.07
CA ILE A 14 -7.39 9.31 -15.76
C ILE A 14 -6.85 7.92 -15.43
N ASP A 15 -5.93 7.39 -16.26
CA ASP A 15 -5.30 6.09 -16.03
C ASP A 15 -4.51 6.05 -14.71
N VAL A 16 -3.74 7.10 -14.41
CA VAL A 16 -2.97 7.20 -13.15
C VAL A 16 -3.90 7.30 -11.94
N GLY A 17 -5.02 8.03 -12.05
CA GLY A 17 -6.01 8.14 -10.98
C GLY A 17 -6.69 6.80 -10.67
N HIS A 18 -7.10 6.07 -11.69
CA HIS A 18 -7.68 4.73 -11.52
C HIS A 18 -6.68 3.74 -10.93
N LEU A 19 -5.42 3.79 -11.37
CA LEU A 19 -4.36 2.95 -10.79
C LEU A 19 -4.11 3.28 -9.32
N ALA A 20 -4.00 4.56 -8.97
CA ALA A 20 -3.82 4.98 -7.57
C ALA A 20 -4.98 4.55 -6.69
N PHE A 21 -6.22 4.66 -7.18
CA PHE A 21 -7.41 4.15 -6.51
C PHE A 21 -7.35 2.64 -6.32
N ALA A 22 -7.04 1.88 -7.37
CA ALA A 22 -6.93 0.42 -7.32
C ALA A 22 -5.85 -0.05 -6.33
N ILE A 23 -4.69 0.61 -6.31
CA ILE A 23 -3.62 0.32 -5.34
C ILE A 23 -4.09 0.59 -3.91
N ARG A 24 -4.78 1.71 -3.67
CA ARG A 24 -5.33 2.04 -2.35
C ARG A 24 -6.38 1.04 -1.89
N GLU A 25 -7.32 0.67 -2.75
CA GLU A 25 -8.35 -0.32 -2.43
C GLU A 25 -7.75 -1.71 -2.20
N PHE A 26 -6.78 -2.11 -3.01
CA PHE A 26 -6.04 -3.36 -2.80
C PHE A 26 -5.30 -3.35 -1.45
N PHE A 27 -4.64 -2.24 -1.12
CA PHE A 27 -4.00 -2.06 0.18
C PHE A 27 -4.99 -2.21 1.35
N HIS A 28 -6.16 -1.58 1.27
CA HIS A 28 -7.20 -1.70 2.31
C HIS A 28 -7.74 -3.12 2.43
N ALA A 29 -8.00 -3.79 1.31
CA ALA A 29 -8.50 -5.17 1.31
C ALA A 29 -7.51 -6.12 1.99
N VAL A 30 -6.22 -6.04 1.62
CA VAL A 30 -5.19 -6.91 2.21
C VAL A 30 -4.89 -6.52 3.65
N TYR A 31 -4.87 -5.22 4.00
CA TYR A 31 -4.64 -4.78 5.38
C TYR A 31 -5.81 -5.12 6.31
N GLY A 32 -7.05 -5.11 5.83
CA GLY A 32 -8.21 -5.51 6.62
C GLY A 32 -8.25 -7.01 6.89
N VAL A 33 -7.86 -7.83 5.91
CA VAL A 33 -7.89 -9.29 6.07
C VAL A 33 -6.58 -9.85 6.62
N TYR A 34 -5.39 -9.33 6.32
CA TYR A 34 -4.12 -9.89 6.78
C TYR A 34 -3.14 -8.82 7.27
N PRO A 35 -3.53 -7.97 8.25
CA PRO A 35 -2.72 -6.84 8.70
C PRO A 35 -1.31 -7.23 9.14
N THR A 36 -1.14 -8.29 9.92
CA THR A 36 0.14 -8.67 10.52
C THR A 36 1.11 -9.23 9.50
N ASN A 37 0.67 -10.19 8.68
CA ASN A 37 1.50 -10.75 7.61
C ASN A 37 1.80 -9.71 6.54
N PHE A 38 0.82 -8.87 6.19
CA PHE A 38 1.00 -7.85 5.17
C PHE A 38 2.02 -6.79 5.59
N ILE A 39 1.92 -6.25 6.81
CA ILE A 39 2.91 -5.29 7.33
C ILE A 39 4.30 -5.92 7.40
N SER A 40 4.40 -7.19 7.83
CA SER A 40 5.68 -7.90 7.82
C SER A 40 6.24 -8.05 6.41
N TYR A 41 5.40 -8.34 5.41
CA TYR A 41 5.82 -8.40 4.02
C TYR A 41 6.33 -7.05 3.52
N LEU A 42 5.58 -5.97 3.75
CA LEU A 42 5.95 -4.63 3.32
C LEU A 42 7.30 -4.19 3.89
N ARG A 43 7.52 -4.46 5.19
CA ARG A 43 8.81 -4.20 5.84
C ARG A 43 9.94 -5.01 5.20
N ASN A 44 9.76 -6.31 5.03
CA ASN A 44 10.82 -7.18 4.52
C ASN A 44 11.14 -6.93 3.04
N TYR A 45 10.15 -6.56 2.23
CA TYR A 45 10.34 -6.38 0.80
C TYR A 45 10.84 -4.96 0.44
N PHE A 46 10.30 -3.93 1.10
CA PHE A 46 10.56 -2.53 0.73
C PHE A 46 11.53 -1.80 1.65
N VAL A 47 11.67 -2.23 2.91
CA VAL A 47 12.48 -1.52 3.92
C VAL A 47 13.76 -2.27 4.29
N ASP A 48 13.79 -3.60 4.11
CA ASP A 48 14.94 -4.41 4.51
C ASP A 48 16.23 -4.04 3.77
N LYS A 49 17.37 -4.20 4.45
CA LYS A 49 18.69 -3.66 4.06
C LYS A 49 19.21 -4.18 2.71
N ASN A 50 18.67 -5.30 2.23
CA ASN A 50 19.02 -5.88 0.94
C ASN A 50 18.27 -5.21 -0.24
N GLY A 51 17.28 -4.35 0.03
CA GLY A 51 16.55 -3.59 -0.97
C GLY A 51 17.34 -2.37 -1.45
N GLY A 52 17.58 -2.27 -2.75
CA GLY A 52 18.19 -1.08 -3.36
C GLY A 52 17.33 0.18 -3.19
N THR A 53 17.93 1.37 -3.41
CA THR A 53 17.35 2.71 -3.15
C THR A 53 15.91 2.88 -3.67
N LYS A 54 15.61 2.35 -4.87
CA LYS A 54 14.27 2.43 -5.48
C LYS A 54 13.15 1.81 -4.64
N ARG A 55 13.42 0.73 -3.89
CA ARG A 55 12.39 0.08 -3.06
C ARG A 55 12.08 0.90 -1.81
N ARG A 56 13.11 1.59 -1.29
CA ARG A 56 12.99 2.48 -0.15
C ARG A 56 12.21 3.75 -0.51
N ASP A 57 12.36 4.24 -1.74
CA ASP A 57 11.54 5.33 -2.26
C ASP A 57 10.06 4.94 -2.31
N ILE A 58 9.74 3.72 -2.78
CA ILE A 58 8.36 3.21 -2.77
C ILE A 58 7.81 3.12 -1.34
N ALA A 59 8.63 2.65 -0.37
CA ALA A 59 8.24 2.64 1.03
C ALA A 59 7.85 4.05 1.52
N THR A 60 8.66 5.05 1.17
CA THR A 60 8.52 6.42 1.65
C THR A 60 7.37 7.15 0.97
N TYR A 61 7.26 7.07 -0.35
CA TYR A 61 6.33 7.88 -1.14
C TYR A 61 4.99 7.19 -1.42
N VAL A 62 4.88 5.87 -1.24
CA VAL A 62 3.63 5.13 -1.50
C VAL A 62 3.13 4.44 -0.24
N ILE A 63 3.95 3.61 0.41
CA ILE A 63 3.49 2.77 1.52
C ILE A 63 3.22 3.60 2.78
N CYS A 64 4.11 4.51 3.16
CA CYS A 64 3.92 5.37 4.34
C CYS A 64 2.64 6.23 4.27
N PRO A 65 2.33 6.91 3.14
CA PRO A 65 1.05 7.61 3.01
C PRO A 65 -0.18 6.71 3.13
N LEU A 66 -0.14 5.49 2.56
CA LEU A 66 -1.24 4.54 2.69
C LEU A 66 -1.42 4.07 4.15
N LEU A 67 -0.32 3.83 4.87
CA LEU A 67 -0.34 3.48 6.29
C LEU A 67 -0.84 4.61 7.18
N ALA A 68 -0.50 5.86 6.86
CA ALA A 68 -1.00 7.02 7.57
C ALA A 68 -2.52 7.21 7.42
N GLY A 69 -3.10 6.70 6.32
CA GLY A 69 -4.53 6.76 6.05
C GLY A 69 -5.37 5.69 6.76
N VAL A 70 -4.76 4.68 7.39
CA VAL A 70 -5.48 3.58 8.05
C VAL A 70 -5.35 3.65 9.57
N ARG A 71 -6.39 3.19 10.26
CA ARG A 71 -6.35 3.01 11.73
C ARG A 71 -5.54 1.75 12.05
N LEU A 72 -4.86 1.76 13.20
CA LEU A 72 -4.14 0.60 13.69
C LEU A 72 -5.10 -0.60 13.83
N HIS A 73 -4.82 -1.67 13.10
CA HIS A 73 -5.65 -2.87 13.12
C HIS A 73 -5.48 -3.62 14.46
N PRO A 74 -6.55 -3.99 15.18
CA PRO A 74 -6.47 -4.65 16.50
C PRO A 74 -5.67 -5.95 16.47
N ASN A 75 -5.78 -6.74 15.40
CA ASN A 75 -4.99 -7.98 15.23
C ASN A 75 -3.47 -7.76 15.25
N LEU A 76 -2.95 -6.57 14.98
CA LEU A 76 -1.51 -6.28 15.13
C LEU A 76 -1.05 -6.34 16.60
N ILE A 77 -1.99 -6.16 17.54
CA ILE A 77 -1.75 -6.22 18.98
C ILE A 77 -2.17 -7.59 19.52
N LEU A 78 -3.34 -8.07 19.09
CA LEU A 78 -4.02 -9.22 19.68
C LEU A 78 -3.58 -10.56 19.08
N VAL A 79 -3.11 -10.59 17.83
CA VAL A 79 -2.90 -11.83 17.07
C VAL A 79 -1.47 -11.90 16.57
N GLY A 80 -0.75 -12.92 17.03
CA GLY A 80 0.58 -13.24 16.51
C GLY A 80 0.53 -13.65 15.03
N LYS A 81 1.61 -13.38 14.29
CA LYS A 81 1.69 -13.55 12.83
C LYS A 81 1.26 -14.94 12.34
N ASP A 82 1.60 -15.99 13.08
CA ASP A 82 1.30 -17.38 12.72
C ASP A 82 -0.18 -17.75 12.90
N LYS A 83 -0.88 -17.06 13.83
CA LYS A 83 -2.32 -17.27 14.07
C LYS A 83 -3.20 -16.56 13.06
N GLU A 84 -2.68 -15.58 12.33
CA GLU A 84 -3.46 -14.83 11.34
C GLU A 84 -3.86 -15.69 10.11
N LEU A 85 -3.07 -16.71 9.81
CA LEU A 85 -3.29 -17.67 8.72
C LEU A 85 -3.95 -18.97 9.19
N SER A 86 -4.23 -19.12 10.49
CA SER A 86 -4.92 -20.30 10.99
C SER A 86 -6.40 -20.27 10.56
N LYS A 87 -7.00 -21.46 10.45
CA LYS A 87 -8.43 -21.62 10.14
C LYS A 87 -9.36 -21.23 11.30
N GLU A 88 -8.79 -20.94 12.48
CA GLU A 88 -9.53 -20.65 13.72
C GLU A 88 -9.76 -19.16 13.94
N ARG A 89 -9.53 -18.37 12.90
CA ARG A 89 -9.61 -16.91 12.92
C ARG A 89 -11.04 -16.40 12.73
#